data_AF-A0A356ERZ4-F1
#
_entry.id   AF-A0A356ERZ4-F1
#
_cell.length_a   1.000
_cell.length_b   1.000
_cell.length_c   1.000
_cell.angle_alpha   90.00
_cell.angle_beta   90.00
_cell.angle_gamma   90.00
#
_symmetry.space_group_name_H-M   'P 1'
#
loop_
_entity.id
_entity.type
_entity.pdbx_description
1 polymer ?
#
loop_
_entity_poly.entity_id
_entity_poly.type
_entity_poly.pdbx_seq_one_letter_code
_entity_poly.pdbx_strand_id
1 'polypeptide(L)'
;MLRFDAVTDLMAQFLVFAGQVIVGLIVFGLGIYIAKVVANTIRATDMGQAHILAPVAQISIWVLAGAMALRQMGLATDIVNMAFALAFGAVAVAAAIAFGIGGRDAAKHLVEDLVERRKYERQF
;
A
#
# COMPACT_ATOMS: atom_id res chain seq x y z
N MET A 1 22.12 8.56 45.02
CA MET A 1 20.79 8.06 44.64
C MET A 1 20.51 8.25 43.14
N LEU A 2 20.89 9.40 42.54
CA LEU A 2 20.76 9.70 41.09
C LEU A 2 21.20 8.61 40.08
N ARG A 3 22.19 7.77 40.41
CA ARG A 3 22.69 6.74 39.48
C ARG A 3 21.77 5.52 39.37
N PHE A 4 20.95 5.23 40.39
CA PHE A 4 19.92 4.20 40.30
C PHE A 4 18.72 4.70 39.49
N ASP A 5 18.33 5.96 39.68
CA ASP A 5 17.20 6.58 38.95
C ASP A 5 17.43 6.56 37.42
N ALA A 6 18.64 6.91 36.97
CA ALA A 6 18.97 6.87 35.54
C ALA A 6 18.91 5.45 34.94
N VAL A 7 19.27 4.42 35.72
CA VAL A 7 19.22 3.02 35.26
C VAL A 7 17.78 2.53 35.22
N THR A 8 16.96 2.88 36.22
CA THR A 8 15.54 2.56 36.25
C THR A 8 14.79 3.20 35.08
N ASP A 9 15.10 4.45 34.74
CA ASP A 9 14.46 5.16 33.64
C ASP A 9 14.82 4.55 32.27
N LEU A 10 16.09 4.20 32.07
CA LEU A 10 16.54 3.48 30.87
C LEU A 10 15.84 2.11 30.74
N MET A 11 15.71 1.38 31.86
CA MET A 11 15.02 0.09 31.89
C MET A 11 13.53 0.22 31.58
N ALA A 12 12.86 1.25 32.10
CA ALA A 12 11.47 1.54 31.79
C ALA A 12 11.28 1.85 30.29
N GLN A 13 12.13 2.70 29.72
CA GLN A 13 12.09 3.02 28.29
C GLN A 13 12.37 1.78 27.42
N PHE A 14 13.31 0.93 27.82
CA PHE A 14 13.60 -0.32 27.12
C PHE A 14 12.41 -1.30 27.17
N LEU A 15 11.75 -1.44 28.32
CA LEU A 15 10.56 -2.28 28.48
C LEU A 15 9.41 -1.79 27.58
N VAL A 16 9.20 -0.47 27.51
CA VAL A 16 8.20 0.13 26.61
C VAL A 16 8.54 -0.17 25.15
N PHE A 17 9.80 0.05 24.76
CA PHE A 17 10.27 -0.26 23.40
C PHE A 17 10.10 -1.75 23.06
N ALA A 18 10.48 -2.66 23.97
CA ALA A 18 10.30 -4.09 23.80
C ALA A 18 8.82 -4.46 23.62
N GLY A 19 7.92 -3.87 24.40
CA GLY A 19 6.48 -4.03 24.23
C GLY A 19 5.98 -3.56 22.86
N GLN A 20 6.44 -2.39 22.40
CA GLN A 20 6.12 -1.84 21.08
C GLN A 20 6.63 -2.74 19.94
N VAL A 21 7.83 -3.34 20.09
CA VAL A 21 8.36 -4.32 19.14
C VAL A 21 7.46 -5.54 19.04
N ILE A 22 6.99 -6.09 20.15
CA ILE A 22 6.06 -7.23 20.15
C ILE A 22 4.77 -6.88 19.42
N VAL A 23 4.16 -5.72 19.72
CA VAL A 23 2.94 -5.26 19.04
C VAL A 23 3.20 -5.09 17.54
N GLY A 24 4.33 -4.49 17.16
CA GLY A 24 4.72 -4.34 15.75
C GLY A 24 4.85 -5.69 15.03
N LEU A 25 5.44 -6.70 15.68
CA LEU A 25 5.55 -8.06 15.12
C LEU A 25 4.17 -8.73 14.94
N ILE A 26 3.25 -8.53 15.89
CA ILE A 26 1.88 -9.03 15.78
C ILE A 26 1.18 -8.39 14.56
N VAL A 27 1.28 -7.06 14.42
CA VAL A 27 0.72 -6.32 13.27
C VAL A 27 1.33 -6.82 11.95
N PHE A 28 2.64 -7.02 11.91
CA PHE A 28 3.32 -7.53 10.71
C PHE A 28 2.87 -8.96 10.36
N GLY A 29 2.80 -9.84 11.36
CA GLY A 29 2.32 -11.21 11.20
C GLY A 29 0.89 -11.27 10.68
N LEU A 30 0.01 -10.41 11.20
CA LEU A 30 -1.36 -10.28 10.71
C LEU A 30 -1.39 -9.80 9.25
N GLY A 31 -0.54 -8.84 8.89
CA GLY A 31 -0.39 -8.36 7.52
C GLY A 31 0.05 -9.47 6.55
N ILE A 32 1.01 -10.32 6.94
CA ILE A 32 1.42 -11.48 6.14
C ILE A 32 0.27 -12.47 5.96
N TYR A 33 -0.50 -12.72 7.02
CA TYR A 33 -1.68 -13.59 6.95
C TYR A 33 -2.72 -13.05 5.96
N ILE A 34 -3.08 -11.76 6.08
CA ILE A 34 -4.02 -11.09 5.17
C ILE A 34 -3.52 -11.15 3.74
N ALA A 35 -2.22 -10.89 3.50
CA ALA A 35 -1.63 -10.92 2.17
C ALA A 35 -1.81 -12.29 1.48
N LYS A 36 -1.66 -13.38 2.24
CA LYS A 36 -1.87 -14.75 1.72
C LYS A 36 -3.34 -15.00 1.39
N VAL A 37 -4.25 -14.58 2.27
CA VAL A 37 -5.70 -14.74 2.03
C VAL A 37 -6.09 -14.01 0.75
N VAL A 38 -5.71 -12.73 0.62
CA VAL A 38 -6.00 -11.91 -0.57
C VAL A 38 -5.42 -12.53 -1.83
N ALA A 39 -4.15 -12.96 -1.80
CA ALA A 39 -3.51 -13.59 -2.96
C ALA A 39 -4.23 -14.88 -3.38
N ASN A 40 -4.66 -15.70 -2.43
CA ASN A 40 -5.40 -16.93 -2.71
C ASN A 40 -6.80 -16.63 -3.29
N THR A 41 -7.50 -15.62 -2.78
CA THR A 41 -8.79 -15.18 -3.32
C THR A 41 -8.64 -14.69 -4.76
N ILE A 42 -7.60 -13.92 -5.07
CA ILE A 42 -7.32 -13.45 -6.44
C ILE A 42 -7.05 -14.64 -7.36
N ARG A 43 -6.23 -15.62 -6.92
CA ARG A 43 -5.93 -16.83 -7.70
C ARG A 43 -7.12 -17.74 -7.92
N ALA A 44 -8.08 -17.74 -6.99
CA ALA A 44 -9.32 -18.51 -7.11
C ALA A 44 -10.32 -17.87 -8.10
N THR A 45 -10.07 -16.64 -8.57
CA THR A 45 -10.93 -15.99 -9.56
C THR A 45 -10.47 -16.36 -10.97
N ASP A 46 -11.40 -16.52 -11.90
CA ASP A 46 -11.16 -16.86 -13.31
C ASP A 46 -10.66 -15.66 -14.15
N MET A 47 -9.89 -14.75 -13.53
CA MET A 47 -9.32 -13.59 -14.22
C MET A 47 -8.07 -14.01 -15.00
N GLY A 48 -7.99 -13.66 -16.29
CA GLY A 48 -6.87 -13.99 -17.17
C GLY A 48 -5.48 -13.52 -16.68
N GLN A 49 -5.42 -12.57 -15.75
CA GLN A 49 -4.18 -12.08 -15.12
C GLN A 49 -4.05 -12.40 -13.62
N ALA A 50 -4.83 -13.33 -13.06
CA ALA A 50 -4.77 -13.69 -11.63
C ALA A 50 -3.36 -14.09 -11.17
N HIS A 51 -2.56 -14.70 -12.06
CA HIS A 51 -1.17 -15.07 -11.80
C HIS A 51 -0.24 -13.87 -11.55
N ILE A 52 -0.56 -12.70 -12.12
CA ILE A 52 0.22 -11.45 -11.96
C ILE A 52 -0.37 -10.59 -10.85
N LEU A 53 -1.70 -10.47 -10.76
CA LEU A 53 -2.35 -9.64 -9.74
C LEU A 53 -2.12 -10.17 -8.32
N ALA A 54 -2.13 -11.50 -8.14
CA ALA A 54 -1.95 -12.10 -6.82
C ALA A 54 -0.60 -11.75 -6.15
N PRO A 55 0.57 -11.95 -6.80
CA PRO A 55 1.85 -11.56 -6.20
C PRO A 55 2.00 -10.05 -6.04
N VAL A 56 1.46 -9.24 -6.97
CA VAL A 56 1.48 -7.78 -6.84
C VAL A 56 0.73 -7.34 -5.57
N ALA A 57 -0.51 -7.81 -5.39
CA ALA A 57 -1.30 -7.51 -4.19
C ALA A 57 -0.60 -8.00 -2.92
N GLN A 58 -0.01 -9.20 -2.95
CA GLN A 58 0.70 -9.77 -1.81
C GLN A 58 1.89 -8.90 -1.38
N ILE A 59 2.72 -8.48 -2.34
CA ILE A 59 3.89 -7.63 -2.07
C ILE A 59 3.45 -6.26 -1.56
N SER A 60 2.40 -5.66 -2.15
CA SER A 60 1.85 -4.39 -1.69
C SER A 60 1.40 -4.46 -0.22
N ILE A 61 0.72 -5.54 0.18
CA ILE A 61 0.27 -5.73 1.56
C ILE A 61 1.45 -5.94 2.50
N TRP A 62 2.47 -6.71 2.10
CA TRP A 62 3.70 -6.88 2.91
C TRP A 62 4.41 -5.55 3.18
N VAL A 63 4.54 -4.72 2.16
CA VAL A 63 5.17 -3.40 2.27
C VAL A 63 4.37 -2.50 3.21
N LEU A 64 3.04 -2.43 3.06
CA LEU A 64 2.15 -1.67 3.94
C LEU A 64 2.17 -2.17 5.39
N ALA A 65 2.10 -3.48 5.59
CA ALA A 65 2.17 -4.10 6.91
C ALA A 65 3.51 -3.83 7.58
N GLY A 66 4.62 -3.88 6.82
CA GLY A 66 5.95 -3.54 7.31
C GLY A 66 6.03 -2.09 7.79
N ALA A 67 5.46 -1.15 7.03
CA ALA A 67 5.38 0.26 7.42
C ALA A 67 4.62 0.47 8.72
N MET A 68 3.43 -0.14 8.82
CA MET A 68 2.59 -0.05 10.02
C MET A 68 3.28 -0.68 11.22
N ALA A 69 3.96 -1.82 11.03
CA ALA A 69 4.74 -2.46 12.08
C ALA A 69 5.88 -1.55 12.56
N LEU A 70 6.72 -1.03 11.66
CA LEU A 70 7.82 -0.12 12.01
C LEU A 70 7.33 1.12 12.77
N ARG A 71 6.22 1.70 12.32
CA ARG A 71 5.57 2.82 13.01
C ARG A 71 5.09 2.44 14.41
N GLN A 72 4.51 1.25 14.56
CA GLN A 72 4.02 0.75 15.85
C GLN A 72 5.15 0.45 16.85
N MET A 73 6.34 0.12 16.35
CA MET A 73 7.55 -0.06 17.16
C MET A 73 8.13 1.27 17.68
N GLY A 74 7.56 2.42 17.31
CA GLY A 74 8.06 3.74 17.71
C GLY A 74 9.37 4.14 17.00
N LEU A 75 9.81 3.38 16.00
CA LEU A 75 11.06 3.64 15.28
C LEU A 75 10.89 4.81 14.33
N ALA A 76 11.40 5.98 14.75
CA ALA A 76 11.48 7.20 13.95
C ALA A 76 10.24 7.40 13.06
N THR A 77 9.06 7.41 13.70
CA THR A 77 7.75 7.36 13.03
C THR A 77 7.60 8.40 11.94
N ASP A 78 8.18 9.58 12.14
CA ASP A 78 8.12 10.68 11.17
C ASP A 78 8.95 10.39 9.92
N ILE A 79 10.13 9.77 10.07
CA ILE A 79 10.96 9.34 8.95
C ILE A 79 10.24 8.25 8.16
N VAL A 80 9.66 7.25 8.86
CA VAL A 80 8.90 6.18 8.23
C VAL A 80 7.70 6.74 7.47
N ASN A 81 6.91 7.61 8.09
CA ASN A 81 5.75 8.24 7.46
C ASN A 81 6.15 9.06 6.24
N MET A 82 7.22 9.85 6.33
CA MET A 82 7.70 10.68 5.21
C MET A 82 8.22 9.81 4.06
N ALA A 83 9.03 8.80 4.35
CA ALA A 83 9.53 7.87 3.34
C ALA A 83 8.38 7.15 2.63
N PHE A 84 7.37 6.68 3.39
CA PHE A 84 6.20 6.04 2.82
C PHE A 84 5.36 6.99 1.98
N ALA A 85 5.07 8.20 2.50
CA ALA A 85 4.29 9.20 1.79
C ALA A 85 4.96 9.59 0.46
N LEU A 86 6.28 9.77 0.46
CA LEU A 86 7.03 10.09 -0.75
C LEU A 86 7.09 8.90 -1.72
N ALA A 87 7.33 7.69 -1.23
CA ALA A 87 7.37 6.49 -2.07
C ALA A 87 6.00 6.20 -2.71
N PHE A 88 4.93 6.18 -1.91
CA PHE A 88 3.57 6.04 -2.44
C PHE A 88 3.19 7.22 -3.33
N GLY A 89 3.59 8.43 -2.99
CA GLY A 89 3.40 9.62 -3.83
C GLY A 89 4.06 9.45 -5.20
N ALA A 90 5.29 8.97 -5.26
CA ALA A 90 6.00 8.71 -6.50
C ALA A 90 5.30 7.62 -7.34
N VAL A 91 4.86 6.53 -6.71
CA VAL A 91 4.08 5.48 -7.40
C VAL A 91 2.75 6.02 -7.92
N ALA A 92 2.04 6.84 -7.13
CA ALA A 92 0.79 7.45 -7.54
C ALA A 92 0.98 8.39 -8.74
N VAL A 93 2.03 9.22 -8.74
CA VAL A 93 2.38 10.09 -9.87
C VAL A 93 2.77 9.26 -11.10
N ALA A 94 3.60 8.23 -10.94
CA ALA A 94 3.97 7.34 -12.03
C ALA A 94 2.75 6.64 -12.66
N ALA A 95 1.82 6.15 -11.82
CA ALA A 95 0.56 5.57 -12.27
C ALA A 95 -0.30 6.61 -13.00
N ALA A 96 -0.45 7.82 -12.46
CA ALA A 96 -1.21 8.89 -13.12
C ALA A 96 -0.65 9.24 -14.50
N ILE A 97 0.68 9.28 -14.65
CA ILE A 97 1.34 9.51 -15.94
C ILE A 97 1.11 8.32 -16.89
N ALA A 98 1.29 7.10 -16.41
CA ALA A 98 1.11 5.89 -17.21
C ALA A 98 -0.33 5.77 -17.75
N PHE A 99 -1.34 6.02 -16.91
CA PHE A 99 -2.74 6.04 -17.32
C PHE A 99 -3.07 7.26 -18.20
N GLY A 100 -2.54 8.44 -17.90
CA GLY A 100 -2.77 9.65 -18.68
C GLY A 100 -2.25 9.54 -20.11
N ILE A 101 -1.07 8.96 -20.30
CA ILE A 101 -0.48 8.74 -21.63
C ILE A 101 -1.12 7.52 -22.30
N GLY A 102 -1.22 6.38 -21.59
CA GLY A 102 -1.71 5.12 -22.14
C GLY A 102 -3.20 5.09 -22.46
N GLY A 103 -4.02 5.90 -21.78
CA GLY A 103 -5.46 5.99 -22.01
C GLY A 103 -5.89 6.95 -23.12
N ARG A 104 -4.95 7.73 -23.68
CA ARG A 104 -5.25 8.78 -24.67
C ARG A 104 -5.98 8.25 -25.90
N ASP A 105 -5.51 7.14 -26.46
CA ASP A 105 -6.09 6.57 -27.67
C ASP A 105 -7.46 5.93 -27.41
N ALA A 106 -7.63 5.27 -26.25
CA ALA A 106 -8.92 4.74 -25.83
C ALA A 106 -9.96 5.86 -25.61
N ALA A 107 -9.55 6.98 -25.00
CA ALA A 107 -10.42 8.14 -24.82
C ALA A 107 -10.79 8.79 -26.17
N LYS A 108 -9.86 8.82 -27.12
CA LYS A 108 -10.10 9.35 -28.47
C LYS A 108 -11.20 8.54 -29.18
N HIS A 109 -11.06 7.21 -29.22
CA HIS A 109 -12.06 6.35 -29.86
C HIS A 109 -13.43 6.43 -29.17
N LEU A 110 -13.47 6.49 -27.84
CA LEU A 110 -14.73 6.65 -27.12
C LEU A 110 -15.46 7.96 -27.51
N VAL A 111 -14.72 9.06 -27.68
CA VAL A 111 -15.30 10.34 -28.12
C VAL A 111 -15.75 10.28 -29.58
N GLU A 112 -14.98 9.66 -30.47
CA GLU A 112 -15.34 9.47 -31.89
C GLU A 112 -16.66 8.70 -32.02
N ASP A 113 -16.80 7.56 -31.33
CA ASP A 113 -18.02 6.74 -31.32
C ASP A 113 -19.24 7.52 -30.80
N LEU A 114 -19.06 8.32 -29.74
CA LEU A 114 -20.13 9.15 -29.17
C LEU A 114 -20.55 10.29 -30.10
N VAL A 115 -19.62 10.83 -30.89
CA VAL A 115 -19.91 11.85 -31.90
C VAL A 115 -20.65 11.23 -33.09
N GLU A 116 -20.25 10.05 -33.54
CA GLU A 116 -20.94 9.34 -34.62
C GLU A 116 -22.37 8.96 -34.24
N ARG A 117 -22.59 8.38 -33.04
CA ARG A 117 -23.95 8.07 -32.55
C ARG A 117 -24.86 9.29 -32.52
N ARG A 118 -24.34 10.45 -32.11
CA ARG A 118 -25.11 11.71 -32.09
C ARG A 118 -25.45 12.27 -33.48
N LYS A 119 -24.70 11.90 -34.52
CA LYS A 119 -25.03 12.27 -35.91
C LYS A 119 -26.20 11.43 -36.44
N TYR A 120 -26.26 10.15 -36.09
CA TYR A 120 -27.37 9.26 -36.47
C TYR A 120 -28.71 9.66 -35.82
N GLU A 121 -28.70 10.12 -34.57
CA GLU A 121 -29.93 10.59 -33.89
C GLU A 121 -30.52 11.88 -34.46
N ARG A 122 -29.75 12.71 -35.18
CA ARG A 122 -30.26 13.97 -35.78
C ARG A 122 -30.77 13.82 -37.21
N GLN A 123 -30.66 12.64 -37.81
CA GLN A 123 -31.19 12.36 -39.15
C GLN A 123 -32.61 11.75 -39.13
N PHE A 124 -33.19 11.57 -37.94
CA PHE A 124 -34.61 11.29 -37.70
C PHE A 124 -35.26 12.51 -37.03
#